data_AF-A0A918E1P3-F1
#
_entry.id   AF-A0A918E1P3-F1
#
_cell.length_a   1.000
_cell.length_b   1.000
_cell.length_c   1.000
_cell.angle_alpha   90.00
_cell.angle_beta   90.00
_cell.angle_gamma   90.00
#
_symmetry.space_group_name_H-M   'P 1'
#
loop_
_entity.id
_entity.type
_entity.pdbx_description
1 polymer ?
#
loop_
_entity_poly.entity_id
_entity_poly.type
_entity_poly.pdbx_seq_one_letter_code
_entity_poly.pdbx_strand_id
1 'polypeptide(L)'
;MIDFATLNRLGLDGTDIELRPVFDPRLRTFSIQLWENGEPGGIHGLTDNFRGADEPLEAIGAFLADNGVRAVTDEEAALLYAGLVQAKGGPDWEILLLSIGADDRA
;
A
#
# COMPACT_ATOMS: atom_id res chain seq x y z
N MET A 1 4.85 -17.03 4.82
CA MET A 1 5.58 -16.07 5.68
C MET A 1 5.61 -14.76 4.91
N ILE A 2 4.97 -13.72 5.42
CA ILE A 2 4.97 -12.40 4.76
C ILE A 2 6.40 -11.85 4.81
N ASP A 3 6.95 -11.50 3.65
CA ASP A 3 8.23 -10.80 3.59
C ASP A 3 8.01 -9.30 3.80
N PHE A 4 8.16 -8.84 5.04
CA PHE A 4 7.99 -7.43 5.38
C PHE A 4 8.99 -6.49 4.68
N ALA A 5 10.08 -7.02 4.10
CA ALA A 5 11.05 -6.24 3.37
C ALA A 5 10.55 -5.81 1.97
N THR A 6 9.46 -6.39 1.47
CA THR A 6 8.89 -6.07 0.16
C THR A 6 7.64 -5.20 0.24
N LEU A 7 7.14 -4.88 1.43
CA LEU A 7 5.90 -4.08 1.57
C LEU A 7 6.00 -2.65 1.02
N ASN A 8 7.20 -2.13 0.81
CA ASN A 8 7.42 -0.86 0.11
C ASN A 8 7.26 -0.95 -1.42
N ARG A 9 7.08 -2.16 -1.97
CA ARG A 9 6.84 -2.47 -3.39
C ARG A 9 6.02 -3.75 -3.54
N LEU A 10 4.71 -3.60 -3.69
CA LEU A 10 3.81 -4.71 -3.91
C LEU A 10 3.66 -4.98 -5.41
N GLY A 11 4.27 -6.06 -5.91
CA GLY A 11 4.00 -6.53 -7.26
C GLY A 11 2.57 -7.08 -7.38
N LEU A 12 1.87 -6.75 -8.47
CA LEU A 12 0.56 -7.32 -8.75
C LEU A 12 0.71 -8.59 -9.58
N ASP A 13 0.22 -9.71 -9.04
CA ASP A 13 0.31 -11.03 -9.67
C ASP A 13 -0.14 -11.02 -11.14
N GLY A 14 0.70 -11.60 -12.00
CA GLY A 14 0.45 -11.73 -13.44
C GLY A 14 0.65 -10.44 -14.25
N THR A 15 1.29 -9.42 -13.68
CA THR A 15 1.58 -8.14 -14.35
C THR A 15 3.00 -7.66 -14.04
N ASP A 16 3.50 -6.71 -14.83
CA ASP A 16 4.76 -5.98 -14.54
C ASP A 16 4.52 -4.71 -13.70
N ILE A 17 3.37 -4.66 -13.00
CA ILE A 17 2.96 -3.53 -12.17
C ILE A 17 3.40 -3.73 -10.72
N GLU A 18 3.93 -2.66 -10.13
CA GLU A 18 4.18 -2.53 -8.70
C GLU A 18 3.36 -1.37 -8.12
N LEU A 19 2.73 -1.60 -6.96
CA LEU A 19 2.15 -0.57 -6.12
C LEU A 19 3.10 -0.24 -4.98
N ARG A 20 3.49 1.03 -4.87
CA ARG A 20 4.40 1.51 -3.82
C ARG A 20 3.64 2.41 -2.85
N PRO A 21 3.44 1.98 -1.59
CA PRO A 21 2.78 2.78 -0.58
C PRO A 21 3.70 3.92 -0.10
N VAL A 22 3.13 5.10 0.08
CA VAL A 22 3.87 6.32 0.42
C VAL A 22 3.13 7.11 1.49
N PHE A 23 3.90 7.67 2.43
CA PHE A 23 3.42 8.64 3.41
C PHE A 23 4.23 9.93 3.31
N ASP A 24 3.55 11.07 3.14
CA ASP A 24 4.19 12.38 3.22
C ASP A 24 4.11 12.90 4.67
N PRO A 25 5.22 13.03 5.41
CA PRO A 25 5.19 13.46 6.81
C PRO A 25 4.89 14.96 6.99
N ARG A 26 5.11 15.79 5.96
CA ARG A 26 4.81 17.24 6.00
C ARG A 26 3.32 17.47 5.83
N LEU A 27 2.74 16.81 4.83
CA LEU A 27 1.31 16.90 4.56
C LEU A 27 0.50 15.99 5.47
N ARG A 28 1.11 14.97 6.08
CA ARG A 28 0.49 13.88 6.85
C ARG A 28 -0.60 13.17 6.05
N THR A 29 -0.26 12.79 4.83
CA THR A 29 -1.18 12.13 3.89
C THR A 29 -0.58 10.85 3.32
N PHE A 30 -1.46 9.92 3.01
CA PHE A 30 -1.13 8.67 2.34
C PHE A 30 -1.34 8.77 0.82
N SER A 31 -0.51 8.07 0.07
CA SER A 31 -0.65 7.90 -1.37
C SER A 31 -0.11 6.54 -1.81
N ILE A 32 -0.51 6.10 -2.99
CA ILE A 32 -0.01 4.88 -3.62
C ILE A 32 0.52 5.24 -5.00
N GLN A 33 1.78 4.91 -5.26
CA GLN A 33 2.37 5.09 -6.57
C GLN A 33 2.23 3.82 -7.38
N LEU A 34 1.79 3.94 -8.63
CA LEU A 34 1.81 2.86 -9.61
C LEU A 34 3.11 2.96 -10.40
N TRP A 35 3.80 1.83 -10.52
CA TRP A 35 5.01 1.68 -11.31
C TRP A 35 4.83 0.53 -12.29
N GLU A 36 5.28 0.71 -13.52
CA GLU A 36 5.26 -0.31 -14.57
C GLU A 36 6.67 -0.43 -15.15
N ASN A 37 7.24 -1.64 -15.18
CA ASN A 37 8.59 -1.86 -15.72
C ASN A 37 9.67 -0.92 -15.16
N GLY A 38 9.53 -0.52 -13.89
CA GLY A 38 10.46 0.39 -13.22
C GLY A 38 10.24 1.88 -13.49
N GLU A 39 9.21 2.26 -14.25
CA GLU A 39 8.84 3.65 -14.52
C GLU A 39 7.56 4.05 -13.76
N PRO A 40 7.43 5.31 -13.29
CA PRO A 40 6.23 5.78 -12.61
C PRO A 40 5.07 5.95 -13.61
N GLY A 41 3.95 5.26 -13.36
CA GLY A 41 2.74 5.31 -14.18
C GLY A 41 1.63 6.18 -13.60
N GLY A 42 1.61 6.44 -12.29
CA GLY A 42 0.59 7.29 -11.67
C GLY A 42 0.70 7.39 -10.15
N ILE A 43 -0.03 8.33 -9.56
CA ILE A 43 -0.10 8.52 -8.10
C ILE A 43 -1.55 8.65 -7.68
N HIS A 44 -2.03 7.68 -6.89
CA HIS A 44 -3.30 7.76 -6.18
C HIS A 44 -3.11 8.52 -4.87
N GLY A 45 -3.95 9.52 -4.59
CA GLY A 45 -3.79 10.37 -3.40
C GLY A 45 -2.95 11.63 -3.61
N LEU A 46 -2.61 12.00 -4.86
CA LEU A 46 -1.80 13.20 -5.14
C LEU A 46 -2.52 14.50 -4.78
N THR A 47 -3.82 14.59 -5.09
CA THR A 47 -4.67 15.74 -4.75
C THR A 47 -5.63 15.44 -3.61
N ASP A 48 -5.70 14.19 -3.18
CA ASP A 48 -6.57 13.74 -2.10
C ASP A 48 -5.92 13.98 -0.74
N ASN A 49 -6.75 14.07 0.28
CA ASN A 49 -6.32 14.39 1.64
C ASN A 49 -6.36 13.16 2.55
N PHE A 50 -5.91 12.00 2.06
CA PHE A 50 -6.06 10.73 2.78
C PHE A 50 -5.30 10.72 4.10
N ARG A 51 -6.03 10.67 5.23
CA ARG A 51 -5.45 10.76 6.59
C ARG A 51 -5.31 9.40 7.27
N GLY A 52 -6.14 8.45 6.88
CA GLY A 52 -6.06 7.02 7.20
C GLY A 52 -5.35 6.22 6.12
N ALA A 53 -4.75 5.10 6.51
CA ALA A 53 -4.11 4.16 5.59
C ALA A 53 -5.12 3.28 4.82
N ASP A 54 -6.35 3.19 5.32
CA ASP A 54 -7.51 2.54 4.72
C ASP A 54 -8.14 3.38 3.60
N GLU A 55 -8.20 4.70 3.77
CA GLU A 55 -8.82 5.63 2.80
C GLU A 55 -8.33 5.44 1.34
N PRO A 56 -7.02 5.37 1.03
CA PRO A 56 -6.58 5.14 -0.36
C PRO A 56 -6.93 3.75 -0.89
N LEU A 57 -7.21 2.76 -0.04
CA LEU A 57 -7.60 1.41 -0.47
C LEU A 57 -9.08 1.37 -0.86
N GLU A 58 -9.94 2.13 -0.18
CA GLU A 58 -11.36 2.22 -0.53
C GLU A 58 -11.58 2.77 -1.95
N ALA A 59 -10.71 3.68 -2.40
CA ALA A 59 -10.80 4.34 -3.70
C ALA A 59 -9.85 3.76 -4.78
N ILE A 60 -8.99 2.80 -4.44
CA ILE A 60 -7.92 2.32 -5.33
C ILE A 60 -8.46 1.69 -6.63
N GLY A 61 -9.63 1.05 -6.57
CA GLY A 61 -10.20 0.35 -7.72
C GLY A 61 -10.44 1.25 -8.93
N ALA A 62 -10.91 2.49 -8.71
CA ALA A 62 -11.11 3.46 -9.79
C ALA A 62 -9.77 3.90 -10.39
N PHE A 63 -8.78 4.18 -9.55
CA PHE A 63 -7.43 4.54 -9.99
C PHE A 63 -6.79 3.43 -10.83
N LEU A 64 -6.90 2.16 -10.42
CA LEU A 64 -6.34 1.04 -11.18
C LEU A 64 -7.06 0.87 -12.52
N ALA A 65 -8.39 0.96 -12.54
CA ALA A 65 -9.18 0.87 -13.76
C ALA A 65 -8.82 1.98 -14.77
N ASP A 66 -8.63 3.21 -14.30
CA ASP A 66 -8.21 4.35 -15.13
C ASP A 66 -6.81 4.15 -15.75
N ASN A 67 -5.96 3.33 -15.11
CA ASN A 67 -4.64 2.94 -15.61
C ASN A 67 -4.64 1.60 -16.36
N GLY A 68 -5.81 1.01 -16.64
CA GLY A 68 -5.92 -0.27 -17.33
C GLY A 68 -5.41 -1.47 -16.52
N VAL A 69 -5.28 -1.32 -15.20
CA VAL A 69 -4.81 -2.35 -14.27
C VAL A 69 -6.01 -3.03 -13.62
N ARG A 70 -5.90 -4.35 -13.39
CA ARG A 70 -6.92 -5.12 -12.68
C ARG A 70 -7.08 -4.62 -11.23
N ALA A 71 -8.24 -4.90 -10.63
CA ALA A 71 -8.42 -4.72 -9.20
C ALA A 71 -7.42 -5.57 -8.40
N VAL A 72 -7.03 -5.07 -7.22
CA VAL A 72 -6.27 -5.83 -6.25
C VAL A 72 -7.13 -6.96 -5.65
N THR A 73 -6.50 -8.06 -5.28
CA THR A 73 -7.13 -9.10 -4.45
C THR A 73 -7.19 -8.66 -2.99
N ASP A 74 -7.96 -9.37 -2.17
CA ASP A 74 -8.03 -9.10 -0.72
C ASP A 74 -6.67 -9.26 -0.03
N GLU A 75 -5.87 -10.23 -0.48
CA GLU A 75 -4.51 -10.46 0.04
C GLU A 75 -3.57 -9.31 -0.36
N GLU A 76 -3.60 -8.88 -1.63
CA GLU A 76 -2.84 -7.72 -2.10
C GLU A 76 -3.26 -6.44 -1.36
N ALA A 77 -4.56 -6.25 -1.11
CA ALA A 77 -5.07 -5.11 -0.35
C ALA A 77 -4.57 -5.11 1.10
N ALA A 78 -4.55 -6.28 1.76
CA ALA A 78 -4.03 -6.42 3.12
C ALA A 78 -2.52 -6.12 3.19
N LEU A 79 -1.74 -6.60 2.20
CA LEU A 79 -0.31 -6.30 2.10
C LEU A 79 -0.08 -4.81 1.82
N LEU A 80 -0.88 -4.21 0.94
CA LEU A 80 -0.77 -2.79 0.62
C LEU A 80 -1.12 -1.90 1.83
N TYR A 81 -2.12 -2.28 2.62
CA TYR A 81 -2.43 -1.65 3.90
C TYR A 81 -1.23 -1.70 4.86
N ALA A 82 -0.65 -2.89 5.05
CA ALA A 82 0.52 -3.06 5.90
C ALA A 82 1.69 -2.21 5.42
N GLY A 83 1.89 -2.10 4.10
CA GLY A 83 2.90 -1.23 3.50
C GLY A 83 2.65 0.26 3.72
N LEU A 84 1.40 0.73 3.70
CA LEU A 84 1.05 2.12 4.05
C LEU A 84 1.36 2.41 5.53
N VAL A 85 0.97 1.52 6.43
CA VAL A 85 1.29 1.63 7.86
C VAL A 85 2.81 1.64 8.08
N GLN A 86 3.55 0.77 7.39
CA GLN A 86 5.01 0.75 7.42
C GLN A 86 5.61 2.06 6.89
N ALA A 87 5.10 2.61 5.78
CA ALA A 87 5.58 3.85 5.17
C ALA A 87 5.40 5.07 6.09
N LYS A 88 4.31 5.10 6.87
CA LYS A 88 4.14 6.09 7.95
C LYS A 88 5.11 5.83 9.11
N GLY A 89 5.31 4.56 9.45
CA GLY A 89 6.14 4.13 10.57
C GLY A 89 5.55 4.55 11.92
N GLY A 90 6.42 4.61 12.95
CA GLY A 90 6.03 5.00 14.29
C GLY A 90 5.20 3.93 15.03
N PRO A 91 4.45 4.32 16.08
CA PRO A 91 3.76 3.38 16.97
C PRO A 91 2.76 2.46 16.27
N ASP A 92 2.10 2.93 15.21
CA ASP A 92 1.11 2.14 14.48
C ASP A 92 1.76 0.92 13.80
N TRP A 93 2.99 1.08 13.29
CA TRP A 93 3.76 -0.02 12.71
C TRP A 93 4.23 -1.02 13.78
N GLU A 94 4.66 -0.53 14.94
CA GLU A 94 5.05 -1.39 16.07
C GLU A 94 3.87 -2.22 16.57
N ILE A 95 2.69 -1.61 16.66
CA ILE A 95 1.44 -2.29 17.07
C ILE A 95 1.03 -3.34 16.02
N LEU A 96 1.15 -3.02 14.73
CA LEU A 96 0.85 -3.99 13.67
C LEU A 96 1.77 -5.21 13.76
N LEU A 97 3.09 -5.01 13.94
CA LEU A 97 4.05 -6.10 14.14
C LEU A 97 3.73 -6.95 15.37
N LEU A 98 3.31 -6.34 16.48
CA LEU A 98 2.90 -7.08 17.68
C LEU A 98 1.64 -7.92 17.43
N SER A 99 0.69 -7.39 16.65
CA SER A 99 -0.55 -8.10 16.32
C SER A 99 -0.27 -9.32 15.45
N ILE A 100 0.64 -9.21 14.48
CA ILE A 100 1.02 -10.33 13.60
C ILE A 100 1.89 -11.35 14.36
N GLY A 101 2.84 -10.89 15.18
CA GLY A 101 3.68 -11.77 15.99
C GLY A 101 2.95 -12.48 17.14
N ALA A 102 1.74 -12.02 17.50
CA ALA A 102 0.87 -12.70 18.45
C ALA A 102 0.16 -13.91 17.82
N ASP A 103 -0.14 -13.87 16.51
CA ASP A 103 -0.82 -14.97 15.80
C ASP A 103 0.10 -16.18 15.56
N ASP A 104 1.42 -16.00 15.47
CA ASP A 104 2.40 -17.11 15.38
C ASP A 104 2.57 -17.92 16.69
N ARG A 105 1.86 -17.53 17.77
CA ARG A 105 1.90 -18.18 19.09
C ARG A 105 0.57 -18.81 19.53
N ALA A 106 -0.42 -18.86 18.66
CA ALA A 106 -1.73 -19.48 18.93
C ALA A 106 -1.82 -20.92 18.41
#